data_AF-A0A2N2ZD24-F1
#
_entry.id   AF-A0A2N2ZD24-F1
#
_cell.length_a   1.000
_cell.length_b   1.000
_cell.length_c   1.000
_cell.angle_alpha   90.00
_cell.angle_beta   90.00
_cell.angle_gamma   90.00
#
_symmetry.space_group_name_H-M   'P 1'
#
loop_
_entity.id
_entity.type
_entity.pdbx_description
1 polymer ?
#
loop_
_entity_poly.entity_id
_entity_poly.type
_entity_poly.pdbx_seq_one_letter_code
_entity_poly.pdbx_strand_id
1 'polypeptide(L)'
;QTIAILTGFILGSLSILWPWKTEIYRLNTLGEFILKDGNKIVQGYELFIPDSLNSEVISAILLAIVGFIIIALMEKFANKQKESST
;
A
#
# COMPACT_ATOMS: atom_id res chain seq x y z
N GLN A 1 24.79 -0.10 1.21
CA GLN A 1 24.18 0.49 2.42
C GLN A 1 22.88 1.23 2.09
N THR A 2 22.84 2.10 1.08
CA THR A 2 21.63 2.85 0.68
C THR A 2 20.45 1.99 0.20
N ILE A 3 20.72 0.84 -0.44
CA ILE A 3 19.67 -0.07 -0.95
C ILE A 3 18.81 -0.62 0.18
N ALA A 4 19.41 -1.10 1.27
CA ALA A 4 18.65 -1.63 2.41
C ALA A 4 17.74 -0.56 3.06
N ILE A 5 18.20 0.69 3.14
CA ILE A 5 17.41 1.82 3.64
C ILE A 5 16.25 2.15 2.69
N LEU A 6 16.52 2.22 1.39
CA LEU A 6 15.49 2.50 0.38
C LEU A 6 14.45 1.38 0.32
N THR A 7 14.87 0.11 0.37
CA THR A 7 13.97 -1.05 0.43
C THR A 7 13.12 -1.01 1.70
N GLY A 8 13.70 -0.67 2.85
CA GLY A 8 12.95 -0.48 4.10
C GLY A 8 11.91 0.66 4.01
N PHE A 9 12.25 1.76 3.34
CA PHE A 9 11.32 2.86 3.09
C PHE A 9 10.17 2.43 2.16
N ILE A 10 10.46 1.73 1.07
CA ILE A 10 9.43 1.21 0.13
C ILE A 10 8.49 0.26 0.88
N LEU A 11 9.02 -0.69 1.64
CA LEU A 11 8.23 -1.63 2.43
C LEU A 11 7.38 -0.92 3.50
N GLY A 12 7.93 0.08 4.18
CA GLY A 12 7.18 0.87 5.16
C GLY A 12 6.05 1.69 4.55
N SER A 13 6.25 2.22 3.34
CA SER A 13 5.22 2.97 2.61
C SER A 13 4.10 2.08 2.06
N LEU A 14 4.34 0.78 1.87
CA LEU A 14 3.37 -0.15 1.28
C LEU A 14 2.10 -0.27 2.14
N SER A 15 2.25 -0.31 3.47
CA SER A 15 1.11 -0.35 4.41
C SER A 15 0.23 0.90 4.34
N ILE A 16 0.78 2.03 3.91
CA ILE A 16 0.04 3.30 3.75
C ILE A 16 -0.77 3.29 2.44
N LEU A 17 -0.18 2.74 1.39
CA LEU A 17 -0.76 2.68 0.04
C LEU A 17 -1.68 1.47 -0.18
N TRP A 18 -1.84 0.60 0.82
CA TRP A 18 -2.66 -0.61 0.69
C TRP A 18 -4.11 -0.25 0.31
N PRO A 19 -4.66 -0.85 -0.76
CA PRO A 19 -5.94 -0.41 -1.31
C PRO A 19 -7.14 -0.88 -0.47
N TRP A 20 -7.00 -1.95 0.30
CA TRP A 20 -8.08 -2.51 1.12
C TRP A 20 -8.01 -1.98 2.55
N LYS A 21 -8.44 -0.73 2.71
CA LYS A 21 -8.58 -0.09 4.02
C LYS A 21 -9.89 0.67 4.12
N THR A 22 -10.58 0.53 5.25
CA THR A 22 -11.82 1.27 5.53
C THR A 22 -11.53 2.32 6.59
N GLU A 23 -12.04 3.53 6.38
CA GLU A 23 -11.97 4.61 7.37
C GLU A 23 -12.86 4.27 8.57
N ILE A 24 -12.26 4.14 9.76
CA ILE A 24 -13.00 4.07 11.01
C ILE A 24 -13.21 5.49 11.51
N TYR A 25 -14.47 5.90 11.64
CA TYR A 25 -14.82 7.19 12.23
C TYR A 25 -14.98 7.08 13.75
N ARG A 26 -14.59 8.13 14.47
CA ARG A 26 -14.84 8.26 15.91
C ARG A 26 -16.34 8.26 16.21
N LEU A 27 -16.77 7.37 17.10
CA LEU A 27 -18.11 7.35 17.68
C LEU A 27 -18.08 7.91 19.11
N ASN A 28 -19.14 8.62 19.52
CA ASN A 28 -19.32 9.11 20.88
C ASN A 28 -19.92 8.02 21.79
N THR A 29 -20.03 8.27 23.08
CA THR A 29 -20.60 7.34 24.09
C THR A 29 -22.07 6.96 23.83
N LEU A 30 -22.74 7.70 22.95
CA LEU A 30 -24.12 7.46 22.50
C LEU A 30 -24.21 6.77 21.12
N GLY A 31 -23.07 6.41 20.51
CA GLY A 31 -23.03 5.76 19.19
C GLY A 31 -23.13 6.72 17.99
N GLU A 32 -23.10 8.03 18.23
CA GLU A 32 -23.14 9.04 17.16
C GLU A 32 -21.73 9.39 16.66
N PHE A 33 -21.59 9.65 15.36
CA PHE A 33 -20.32 10.11 14.79
C PHE A 33 -19.92 11.46 15.40
N ILE A 34 -18.70 11.56 15.94
CA ILE A 34 -18.16 12.84 16.42
C ILE A 34 -17.80 13.68 15.19
N LEU A 35 -18.57 14.75 14.98
CA LEU A 35 -18.34 15.73 13.93
C LEU A 35 -17.48 16.87 14.49
N LYS A 36 -16.38 17.19 13.81
CA LYS A 36 -15.63 18.43 14.02
C LYS A 36 -15.76 19.28 12.76
N ASP A 37 -16.31 20.48 12.88
CA ASP A 37 -16.57 21.41 11.78
C ASP A 37 -17.35 20.77 10.61
N GLY A 38 -18.35 19.94 10.93
CA GLY A 38 -19.20 19.26 9.94
C GLY A 38 -18.58 18.02 9.29
N ASN A 39 -17.33 17.67 9.60
CA ASN A 39 -16.65 16.49 9.05
C ASN A 39 -16.48 15.38 10.10
N LYS A 40 -16.67 14.13 9.67
CA LYS A 40 -16.44 12.96 10.52
C LYS A 40 -14.94 12.85 10.84
N ILE A 41 -14.59 12.71 12.12
CA ILE A 41 -13.19 12.52 12.51
C ILE A 41 -12.80 11.06 12.23
N VAL A 42 -11.89 10.85 11.28
CA VAL A 42 -11.27 9.53 11.06
C VAL A 42 -10.36 9.21 12.26
N GLN A 43 -10.69 8.16 13.01
CA GLN A 43 -9.89 7.67 14.14
C GLN A 43 -8.70 6.85 13.68
N GLY A 44 -8.86 6.14 12.57
CA GLY A 44 -7.88 5.19 12.06
C GLY A 44 -8.41 4.46 10.83
N TYR A 45 -7.63 3.50 10.36
CA TYR A 45 -7.96 2.66 9.22
C TYR A 45 -7.94 1.21 9.65
N GLU A 46 -8.95 0.45 9.26
CA GLU A 46 -8.94 -1.00 9.41
C GLU A 46 -8.56 -1.62 8.07
N LEU A 47 -7.54 -2.49 8.09
CA LEU A 47 -7.19 -3.31 6.94
C LEU A 47 -8.23 -4.43 6.85
N PHE A 48 -8.86 -4.54 5.70
CA PHE A 48 -9.78 -5.65 5.42
C PHE A 48 -9.29 -6.41 4.19
N ILE A 49 -9.79 -7.64 4.04
CA ILE A 49 -9.58 -8.43 2.83
C ILE A 49 -10.94 -8.47 2.12
N PRO A 50 -11.01 -8.16 0.82
CA PRO A 50 -12.27 -8.18 0.10
C PRO A 50 -12.86 -9.59 0.10
N ASP A 51 -14.09 -9.74 0.59
CA ASP A 51 -14.79 -11.03 0.66
C ASP A 51 -15.13 -11.59 -0.72
N SER A 52 -15.19 -10.74 -1.74
CA SER A 52 -15.47 -11.11 -3.13
C SER A 52 -14.32 -10.71 -4.05
N LEU A 53 -13.85 -11.67 -4.85
CA LEU A 53 -12.86 -11.46 -5.89
C LEU A 53 -13.53 -10.86 -7.14
N ASN A 54 -13.98 -9.62 -7.01
CA ASN A 54 -14.57 -8.88 -8.12
C ASN A 54 -13.49 -8.49 -9.15
N SER A 55 -13.92 -8.11 -10.36
CA SER A 55 -13.00 -7.75 -11.45
C SER A 55 -12.02 -6.64 -11.04
N GLU A 56 -12.46 -5.67 -10.25
CA GLU A 56 -11.62 -4.59 -9.71
C GLU A 56 -10.52 -5.12 -8.79
N VAL A 57 -10.84 -6.01 -7.85
CA VAL A 57 -9.88 -6.64 -6.93
C VAL A 57 -8.84 -7.45 -7.70
N ILE A 58 -9.29 -8.24 -8.68
CA ILE A 58 -8.41 -9.03 -9.55
C ILE A 58 -7.46 -8.12 -10.32
N SER A 59 -7.97 -7.02 -10.89
CA SER A 59 -7.15 -6.06 -11.62
C SER A 59 -6.12 -5.36 -10.73
N ALA A 60 -6.49 -5.03 -9.49
CA ALA A 60 -5.58 -4.43 -8.51
C ALA A 60 -4.44 -5.38 -8.12
N ILE A 61 -4.75 -6.66 -7.88
CA ILE A 61 -3.75 -7.70 -7.60
C ILE A 61 -2.82 -7.89 -8.81
N LEU A 62 -3.38 -7.93 -10.03
CA LEU A 62 -2.58 -8.05 -11.25
C LEU A 62 -1.60 -6.88 -11.39
N LEU A 63 -2.05 -5.64 -11.17
CA LEU A 63 -1.20 -4.45 -11.22
C LEU A 63 -0.10 -4.48 -10.15
N ALA A 64 -0.40 -4.95 -8.93
CA ALA A 64 0.60 -5.12 -7.88
C ALA A 64 1.69 -6.12 -8.28
N ILE A 65 1.31 -7.26 -8.87
CA ILE A 65 2.24 -8.28 -9.38
C ILE A 65 3.08 -7.71 -10.53
N VAL A 66 2.47 -6.99 -11.47
CA VAL A 66 3.17 -6.36 -12.59
C VAL A 66 4.19 -5.34 -12.08
N GLY A 67 3.82 -4.50 -11.11
CA GLY A 67 4.74 -3.55 -10.48
C GLY A 67 5.94 -4.26 -9.84
N PHE A 68 5.70 -5.35 -9.12
CA PHE A 68 6.77 -6.16 -8.53
C PHE A 68 7.69 -6.77 -9.60
N ILE A 69 7.14 -7.32 -10.69
CA ILE A 69 7.92 -7.87 -11.81
C ILE A 69 8.79 -6.78 -12.45
N ILE A 70 8.26 -5.58 -12.65
CA ILE A 70 9.02 -4.44 -13.19
C ILE A 70 10.22 -4.13 -12.30
N ILE A 71 10.02 -4.03 -10.97
CA ILE A 71 11.11 -3.76 -10.02
C ILE A 71 12.16 -4.87 -10.09
N ALA A 72 11.75 -6.14 -10.10
CA ALA A 72 12.66 -7.29 -10.17
C ALA A 72 13.47 -7.32 -11.48
N LEU A 73 12.83 -7.02 -12.62
CA LEU A 73 13.53 -6.88 -13.90
C LEU A 73 14.52 -5.73 -13.87
N MET A 74 14.11 -4.58 -13.36
CA MET A 74 14.94 -3.38 -13.27
C MET A 74 16.20 -3.63 -12.43
N GLU A 75 16.07 -4.34 -11.31
CA GLU A 75 17.20 -4.78 -10.49
C GLU A 75 18.14 -5.72 -11.26
N LYS A 76 17.59 -6.69 -11.99
CA LYS A 76 18.38 -7.62 -12.82
C LYS A 76 19.14 -6.90 -13.94
N PHE A 77 18.53 -5.92 -14.61
CA PHE A 77 19.19 -5.12 -15.64
C PHE A 77 20.30 -4.24 -15.05
N ALA A 78 20.04 -3.59 -13.90
CA ALA A 78 21.02 -2.78 -13.20
C ALA A 78 22.25 -3.58 -12.75
N ASN A 79 22.05 -4.83 -12.31
CA ASN A 79 23.15 -5.69 -11.88
C ASN A 79 24.03 -6.14 -13.07
N LYS A 80 23.42 -6.43 -14.23
CA LYS A 80 24.14 -6.82 -15.45
C LYS A 80 25.04 -5.70 -16.00
N GLN A 81 24.70 -4.44 -15.76
CA GLN A 81 25.51 -3.30 -16.21
C GLN A 81 26.77 -3.08 -15.36
N LYS A 82 26.77 -3.52 -14.08
CA LYS A 82 27.97 -3.47 -13.22
C LYS A 82 29.05 -4.46 -13.64
N GLU A 83 28.68 -5.63 -14.16
CA GLU A 83 29.63 -6.67 -14.58
C GLU A 83 30.37 -6.32 -15.89
N SER A 84 29.79 -5.48 -16.75
CA SER A 84 30.39 -5.07 -18.03
C SER A 84 31.45 -3.96 -17.90
N SER A 85 31.64 -3.39 -16.71
CA SER A 85 32.56 -2.26 -16.47
C SER A 85 33.75 -2.62 -15.58
N THR A 86 34.00 -3.92 -15.35
CA THR A 86 35.23 -4.45 -14.71
C THR A 86 35.93 -5.36 -15.71
#